data_AF-A0A0T5X8L9-F1
#
_entry.id   AF-A0A0T5X8L9-F1
#
_cell.length_a   1.000
_cell.length_b   1.000
_cell.length_c   1.000
_cell.angle_alpha   90.00
_cell.angle_beta   90.00
_cell.angle_gamma   90.00
#
_symmetry.space_group_name_H-M   'P 1'
#
loop_
_entity.id
_entity.type
_entity.pdbx_description
1 polymer ?
#
loop_
_entity_poly.entity_id
_entity_poly.type
_entity_poly.pdbx_seq_one_letter_code
_entity_poly.pdbx_strand_id
1 'polypeptide(L)'
;MKFILFFFGCYCIFSAVLDFSFYKIILIIASFYGIIYKKKIYISSDGIIKEVYGILGISKEFLPWGDVKAATFAYKGDMMMVFFERGITGWKLLFKRSDEPLLEEIIKKYAPQAEIDFLGNYTKDSKKQKL
;
A
#
# COMPACT_ATOMS: atom_id res chain seq x y z
N MET A 1 -5.68 -1.00 -16.58
CA MET A 1 -4.24 -0.66 -16.63
C MET A 1 -3.38 -1.75 -17.28
N LYS A 2 -3.50 -3.03 -16.91
CA LYS A 2 -2.68 -4.12 -17.49
C LYS A 2 -2.80 -4.26 -19.01
N PHE A 3 -4.01 -4.14 -19.59
CA PHE A 3 -4.20 -4.15 -21.04
C PHE A 3 -3.49 -2.99 -21.76
N ILE A 4 -3.48 -1.80 -21.15
CA ILE A 4 -2.79 -0.63 -21.71
C ILE A 4 -1.28 -0.90 -21.76
N LEU A 5 -0.69 -1.42 -20.67
CA LEU A 5 0.72 -1.79 -20.63
C LEU A 5 1.07 -2.88 -21.64
N PHE A 6 0.15 -3.82 -21.88
CA PHE A 6 0.34 -4.88 -22.87
C PHE A 6 0.39 -4.33 -24.29
N PHE A 7 -0.61 -3.54 -24.70
CA PHE A 7 -0.63 -2.94 -26.04
C PHE A 7 0.52 -1.96 -26.25
N PHE A 8 0.88 -1.18 -25.22
CA PHE A 8 2.03 -0.29 -25.26
C PHE A 8 3.36 -1.06 -25.42
N GLY A 9 3.54 -2.15 -24.67
CA GLY A 9 4.69 -3.04 -24.82
C GLY A 9 4.80 -3.64 -26.24
N CYS A 10 3.68 -4.13 -26.80
CA CYS A 10 3.63 -4.63 -28.17
C CYS A 10 3.95 -3.55 -29.21
N TYR A 11 3.44 -2.32 -29.01
CA TYR A 11 3.77 -1.20 -29.88
C TYR A 11 5.27 -0.86 -29.85
N CYS A 12 5.89 -0.86 -28.66
CA CYS A 12 7.32 -0.64 -28.54
C CYS A 12 8.14 -1.76 -29.21
N ILE A 13 7.70 -3.01 -29.15
CA ILE A 13 8.32 -4.13 -29.89
C ILE A 13 8.26 -3.87 -31.39
N PHE A 14 7.09 -3.55 -31.92
CA PHE A 14 6.90 -3.25 -33.35
C PHE A 14 7.78 -2.07 -33.79
N SER A 15 7.81 -0.99 -33.01
CA SER A 15 8.65 0.19 -33.26
C SER A 15 10.15 -0.11 -33.19
N ALA A 16 10.58 -1.03 -32.33
CA ALA A 16 11.98 -1.42 -32.20
C ALA A 16 12.47 -2.29 -33.37
N VAL A 17 11.57 -3.05 -34.00
CA VAL A 17 11.86 -3.82 -35.22
C VAL A 17 12.08 -2.90 -36.42
N LEU A 18 11.33 -1.81 -36.51
CA LEU A 18 11.46 -0.82 -37.58
C LEU A 18 12.68 0.07 -37.41
N ASP A 19 13.00 0.44 -36.16
CA ASP A 19 14.10 1.33 -35.83
C ASP A 19 14.68 0.95 -34.46
N PHE A 20 15.86 0.35 -34.49
CA PHE A 20 16.47 -0.21 -33.30
C PHE A 20 17.03 0.90 -32.41
N SER A 21 16.47 1.01 -31.20
CA SER A 21 16.90 1.99 -30.20
C SER A 21 16.85 1.39 -28.79
N PHE A 22 17.92 1.58 -28.02
CA PHE A 22 18.10 0.95 -26.71
C PHE A 22 17.00 1.32 -25.69
N TYR A 23 16.54 2.58 -25.68
CA TYR A 23 15.48 3.01 -24.78
C TYR A 23 14.14 2.29 -25.04
N LYS A 24 13.86 1.85 -26.28
CA LYS A 24 12.66 1.09 -26.61
C LYS A 24 12.68 -0.28 -25.91
N ILE A 25 13.85 -0.91 -25.80
CA ILE A 25 14.04 -2.18 -25.08
C ILE A 25 13.73 -2.00 -23.60
N ILE A 26 14.25 -0.92 -22.98
CA ILE A 26 13.97 -0.61 -21.57
C ILE A 26 12.46 -0.41 -21.35
N LEU A 27 11.78 0.31 -22.25
CA LEU A 27 10.34 0.54 -22.18
C LEU A 27 9.54 -0.76 -22.32
N ILE A 28 9.95 -1.66 -23.22
CA ILE A 28 9.34 -2.99 -23.36
C ILE A 28 9.45 -3.75 -22.03
N ILE A 29 10.66 -3.88 -21.49
CA ILE A 29 10.91 -4.59 -20.23
C ILE A 29 10.08 -3.98 -19.09
N ALA A 30 10.08 -2.66 -18.94
CA ALA A 30 9.32 -1.97 -17.90
C ALA A 30 7.80 -2.19 -18.03
N SER A 31 7.28 -2.17 -19.26
CA SER A 31 5.85 -2.35 -19.55
C SER A 31 5.39 -3.76 -19.17
N PHE A 32 6.13 -4.78 -19.59
CA PHE A 32 5.81 -6.17 -19.25
C PHE A 32 6.05 -6.47 -17.76
N TYR A 33 7.08 -5.88 -17.15
CA TYR A 33 7.30 -5.99 -15.70
C TYR A 33 6.11 -5.47 -14.90
N GLY A 34 5.53 -4.33 -15.30
CA GLY A 34 4.35 -3.76 -14.65
C GLY A 34 3.09 -4.64 -14.74
N ILE A 35 2.99 -5.55 -15.72
CA ILE A 35 1.87 -6.49 -15.84
C ILE A 35 1.96 -7.59 -14.77
N ILE A 36 3.20 -8.07 -14.52
CA ILE A 36 3.50 -9.15 -13.59
C ILE A 36 3.52 -8.63 -12.14
N TYR A 37 4.00 -7.41 -11.94
CA TYR A 37 4.07 -6.78 -10.64
C TYR A 37 2.69 -6.75 -9.97
N LYS A 38 2.57 -7.49 -8.87
CA LYS A 38 1.38 -7.47 -8.02
C LYS A 38 1.81 -7.26 -6.58
N LYS A 39 1.35 -6.18 -5.98
CA LYS A 39 1.53 -5.90 -4.56
C LYS A 39 0.23 -6.20 -3.84
N LYS A 40 0.29 -7.06 -2.83
CA LYS A 40 -0.80 -7.30 -1.89
C LYS A 40 -0.33 -6.89 -0.50
N ILE A 41 -1.16 -6.14 0.21
CA ILE A 41 -0.96 -5.89 1.62
C ILE A 41 -2.25 -6.30 2.31
N TYR A 42 -2.12 -7.05 3.40
CA TYR A 42 -3.24 -7.46 4.22
C TYR A 42 -2.81 -7.51 5.67
N ILE A 43 -3.81 -7.47 6.54
CA ILE A 43 -3.64 -7.48 7.98
C ILE A 43 -3.96 -8.89 8.49
N SER A 44 -3.07 -9.47 9.29
CA SER A 44 -3.26 -10.77 9.95
C SER A 44 -3.25 -10.63 11.47
N SER A 45 -3.53 -11.72 12.18
CA SER A 45 -3.42 -11.80 13.64
C SER A 45 -2.00 -11.53 14.15
N ASP A 46 -0.99 -11.85 13.34
CA ASP A 46 0.41 -11.82 13.77
C ASP A 46 1.08 -10.47 13.41
N GLY A 47 0.55 -9.77 12.42
CA GLY A 47 1.08 -8.50 11.96
C GLY A 47 0.51 -8.06 10.63
N ILE A 48 1.23 -7.16 9.97
CA ILE A 48 0.91 -6.70 8.63
C ILE A 48 1.84 -7.41 7.64
N ILE A 49 1.25 -8.04 6.62
CA ILE A 49 2.00 -8.78 5.61
C ILE A 49 1.93 -8.03 4.29
N LYS A 50 3.10 -7.80 3.68
CA LYS A 50 3.24 -7.24 2.34
C LYS A 50 3.86 -8.29 1.44
N GLU A 51 3.11 -8.70 0.44
CA GLU A 51 3.55 -9.63 -0.59
C GLU A 51 3.74 -8.88 -1.90
N VAL A 52 4.92 -9.03 -2.49
CA VAL A 52 5.25 -8.51 -3.81
C VAL A 52 5.56 -9.68 -4.71
N TYR A 53 4.68 -9.89 -5.68
CA TYR A 53 4.81 -10.91 -6.71
C TYR A 53 5.55 -10.29 -7.88
N GLY A 54 6.72 -10.81 -8.17
CA GLY A 54 7.54 -10.44 -9.32
C GLY A 54 7.87 -11.66 -10.17
N ILE A 55 8.71 -11.46 -11.17
CA ILE A 55 9.16 -12.51 -12.09
C ILE A 55 10.03 -13.56 -11.38
N LEU A 56 10.89 -13.09 -10.46
CA LEU A 56 11.87 -13.92 -9.74
C LEU A 56 11.31 -14.60 -8.49
N GLY A 57 10.02 -14.43 -8.19
CA GLY A 57 9.37 -15.05 -7.04
C GLY A 57 8.52 -14.08 -6.22
N ILE A 58 8.19 -14.51 -5.00
CA ILE A 58 7.34 -13.78 -4.06
C ILE A 58 8.21 -13.24 -2.95
N SER A 59 8.36 -11.91 -2.89
CA SER A 59 8.95 -11.26 -1.72
C SER A 59 7.85 -11.07 -0.68
N LYS A 60 8.08 -11.59 0.53
CA LYS A 60 7.20 -11.40 1.68
C LYS A 60 7.93 -10.56 2.72
N GLU A 61 7.39 -9.39 2.99
CA GLU A 61 7.79 -8.57 4.12
C GLU A 61 6.73 -8.70 5.21
N PHE A 62 7.18 -8.78 6.46
CA PHE A 62 6.31 -8.91 7.63
C PHE A 62 6.63 -7.80 8.62
N LEU A 63 5.59 -7.12 9.09
CA LEU A 63 5.65 -6.14 10.16
C LEU A 63 4.86 -6.71 11.35
N PRO A 64 5.53 -7.34 12.32
CA PRO A 64 4.88 -7.91 13.50
C PRO A 64 4.16 -6.82 14.29
N TRP A 65 3.02 -7.17 14.89
CA TRP A 65 2.32 -6.22 15.76
C TRP A 65 3.16 -5.77 16.96
N GLY A 66 4.02 -6.64 17.49
CA GLY A 66 4.95 -6.30 18.57
C GLY A 66 5.94 -5.17 18.24
N ASP A 67 6.25 -4.99 16.96
CA ASP A 67 7.17 -3.94 16.50
C ASP A 67 6.47 -2.60 16.25
N VAL A 68 5.14 -2.60 16.18
CA VAL A 68 4.34 -1.39 15.96
C VAL A 68 4.30 -0.59 17.26
N LYS A 69 4.89 0.61 17.22
CA LYS A 69 4.95 1.56 18.34
C LYS A 69 3.87 2.64 18.25
N ALA A 70 3.51 3.05 17.03
CA ALA A 70 2.45 4.00 16.81
C ALA A 70 1.68 3.68 15.51
N ALA A 71 0.41 4.06 15.49
CA ALA A 71 -0.47 4.00 14.34
C ALA A 71 -1.11 5.37 14.15
N THR A 72 -0.63 6.12 13.17
CA THR A 72 -1.08 7.49 12.90
C THR A 72 -2.08 7.53 11.76
N PHE A 73 -3.28 8.01 12.04
CA PHE A 73 -4.42 8.06 11.12
C PHE A 73 -4.52 9.43 10.46
N ALA A 74 -4.53 9.50 9.13
CA ALA A 74 -4.71 10.72 8.36
C ALA A 74 -5.86 10.57 7.36
N TYR A 75 -6.70 11.59 7.22
CA TYR A 75 -7.92 11.51 6.42
C TYR A 75 -7.86 12.39 5.17
N LYS A 76 -8.42 11.87 4.07
CA LYS A 76 -8.67 12.64 2.85
C LYS A 76 -9.98 12.16 2.20
N GLY A 77 -11.06 12.89 2.45
CA GLY A 77 -12.40 12.55 1.95
C GLY A 77 -12.90 11.23 2.56
N ASP A 78 -13.18 10.25 1.69
CA ASP A 78 -13.61 8.89 2.06
C ASP A 78 -12.43 7.90 2.18
N MET A 79 -11.20 8.40 2.02
CA MET A 79 -9.99 7.60 2.20
C MET A 79 -9.32 7.96 3.52
N MET A 80 -8.74 6.93 4.14
CA MET A 80 -7.94 7.01 5.34
C MET A 80 -6.57 6.43 5.04
N MET A 81 -5.54 7.08 5.55
CA MET A 81 -4.17 6.63 5.48
C MET A 81 -3.70 6.33 6.89
N VAL A 82 -3.16 5.15 7.11
CA VAL A 82 -2.59 4.79 8.41
C VAL A 82 -1.11 4.54 8.25
N PHE A 83 -0.33 5.18 9.10
CA PHE A 83 1.10 5.00 9.18
C PHE A 83 1.44 4.17 10.41
N PHE A 84 1.90 2.94 10.19
CA PHE A 84 2.33 2.01 11.23
C PHE A 84 3.82 2.17 11.46
N GLU A 85 4.21 2.72 12.60
CA GLU A 85 5.56 3.12 12.93
C GLU A 85 6.29 2.06 13.77
N ARG A 86 7.55 1.80 13.44
CA ARG A 86 8.49 0.95 14.20
C ARG A 86 9.80 1.70 14.49
N GLY A 87 9.69 2.84 15.18
CA GLY A 87 10.80 3.79 15.35
C GLY A 87 10.87 4.76 14.17
N ILE A 88 12.02 4.89 13.51
CA ILE A 88 12.21 5.85 12.39
C ILE A 88 11.66 5.36 11.04
N THR A 89 11.20 4.11 10.95
CA THR A 89 10.62 3.54 9.73
C THR A 89 9.20 3.06 9.98
N GLY A 90 8.42 2.89 8.94
CA GLY A 90 7.04 2.45 9.07
C GLY A 90 6.38 2.15 7.74
N TRP A 91 5.16 1.64 7.81
CA TRP A 91 4.35 1.29 6.64
C TRP A 91 3.17 2.24 6.52
N LYS A 92 3.07 2.87 5.35
CA LYS A 92 1.95 3.74 4.99
C LYS A 92 0.96 2.96 4.14
N LEU A 93 -0.23 2.77 4.69
CA LEU A 93 -1.31 1.99 4.08
C LEU A 93 -2.53 2.87 3.85
N LEU A 94 -3.29 2.54 2.81
CA LEU A 94 -4.53 3.23 2.46
C LEU A 94 -5.72 2.30 2.70
N PHE A 95 -6.74 2.84 3.34
CA PHE A 95 -7.99 2.18 3.68
C PHE A 95 -9.16 3.09 3.32
N LYS A 96 -10.37 2.51 3.28
CA LYS A 96 -11.57 3.33 3.28
C LYS A 96 -11.79 3.87 4.67
N ARG A 97 -12.41 5.04 4.76
CA ARG A 97 -12.76 5.64 6.06
C ARG A 97 -13.77 4.80 6.84
N SER A 98 -14.63 4.06 6.14
CA SER A 98 -15.56 3.09 6.74
C SER A 98 -14.87 2.01 7.57
N ASP A 99 -13.61 1.71 7.29
CA ASP A 99 -12.86 0.61 7.89
C ASP A 99 -12.14 1.03 9.19
N GLU A 100 -12.19 2.32 9.55
CA GLU A 100 -11.57 2.88 10.76
C GLU A 100 -11.95 2.11 12.04
N PRO A 101 -13.23 1.84 12.35
CA PRO A 101 -13.59 1.18 13.61
C PRO A 101 -13.01 -0.23 13.70
N LEU A 102 -13.02 -0.96 12.60
CA LEU A 102 -12.45 -2.30 12.51
C LEU A 102 -10.93 -2.26 12.70
N LEU A 103 -10.26 -1.27 12.09
CA LEU A 103 -8.82 -1.13 12.19
C LEU A 103 -8.39 -0.75 13.61
N GLU A 104 -9.13 0.15 14.28
CA GLU A 104 -8.90 0.46 15.70
C GLU A 104 -9.06 -0.78 16.59
N GLU A 105 -10.07 -1.61 16.35
CA GLU A 105 -10.29 -2.84 17.11
C GLU A 105 -9.12 -3.81 16.93
N ILE A 106 -8.66 -3.99 15.69
CA ILE A 106 -7.51 -4.84 15.37
C ILE A 106 -6.24 -4.33 16.07
N ILE A 107 -5.95 -3.02 16.00
CA ILE A 107 -4.76 -2.44 16.63
C ILE A 107 -4.83 -2.62 18.15
N LYS A 108 -5.97 -2.29 18.78
CA LYS A 108 -6.16 -2.47 20.23
C LYS A 108 -6.01 -3.93 20.67
N LYS A 109 -6.44 -4.86 19.82
CA LYS A 109 -6.39 -6.29 20.12
C LYS A 109 -4.99 -6.88 19.96
N TYR A 110 -4.29 -6.57 18.87
CA TYR A 110 -3.05 -7.25 18.51
C TYR A 110 -1.79 -6.41 18.76
N ALA A 111 -1.89 -5.08 18.80
CA ALA A 111 -0.82 -4.16 19.16
C ALA A 111 -1.27 -3.18 20.27
N PRO A 112 -1.67 -3.69 21.45
CA PRO A 112 -2.17 -2.85 22.55
C PRO A 112 -1.15 -1.82 23.05
N GLN A 113 0.13 -2.04 22.81
CA GLN A 113 1.23 -1.13 23.15
C GLN A 113 1.38 0.03 22.16
N ALA A 114 0.73 -0.01 21.00
CA ALA A 114 0.86 1.01 19.98
C ALA A 114 0.04 2.25 20.34
N GLU A 115 0.66 3.43 20.25
CA GLU A 115 -0.03 4.71 20.38
C GLU A 115 -0.90 4.96 19.15
N ILE A 116 -2.14 5.40 19.34
CA ILE A 116 -3.06 5.73 18.24
C ILE A 116 -3.18 7.24 18.16
N ASP A 117 -2.65 7.80 17.08
CA ASP A 117 -2.66 9.23 16.80
C ASP A 117 -3.52 9.57 15.59
N PHE A 118 -4.02 10.80 15.55
CA PHE A 118 -4.80 11.33 14.43
C PHE A 118 -4.15 12.61 13.90
N LEU A 119 -3.82 12.63 12.62
CA LEU A 119 -3.13 13.72 11.95
C LEU A 119 -4.16 14.70 11.36
N GLY A 120 -4.16 15.93 11.89
CA GLY A 120 -5.10 17.01 11.56
C GLY A 120 -6.15 17.25 12.66
N ASN A 121 -6.95 18.32 12.56
CA ASN A 121 -8.03 18.66 13.49
C ASN A 121 -9.22 17.68 13.42
N TYR A 122 -8.95 16.38 13.48
CA TYR A 122 -9.99 15.36 13.59
C TYR A 122 -10.03 14.84 15.02
N THR A 123 -10.48 15.71 15.93
CA THR A 123 -10.93 15.29 17.25
C THR A 123 -12.22 14.49 17.06
N LYS A 124 -12.30 13.30 17.67
CA LYS A 124 -13.51 12.44 17.70
C LYS A 124 -14.78 13.18 18.19
N ASP A 125 -14.62 14.35 18.81
CA ASP A 125 -15.72 15.23 19.24
C ASP A 125 -16.56 15.85 18.12
N SER A 126 -16.07 15.89 16.87
CA SER A 126 -16.86 16.42 15.74
C SER A 126 -18.11 15.60 15.40
N LYS A 127 -18.21 14.35 15.90
CA LYS A 127 -19.40 13.50 15.73
C LYS A 127 -20.51 13.78 16.75
N LYS A 128 -20.22 14.45 17.88
CA LYS A 128 -21.24 14.78 18.91
C LYS A 128 -22.00 16.08 18.64
N GLN A 129 -21.54 16.94 17.73
CA GLN A 129 -22.18 18.22 17.42
C GLN A 129 -23.16 18.18 16.24
N LYS A 130 -23.44 17.00 15.67
CA LYS A 130 -24.39 16.84 14.54
C LYS A 130 -25.46 15.76 14.80
N LEU A 131 -25.89 15.63 16.05
CA LEU A 131 -27.08 14.86 16.45
C LEU A 131 -28.05 15.79 17.16
#